data_AF-A0A844P4U6-F1
#
_entry.id   AF-A0A844P4U6-F1
#
_cell.length_a   1.000
_cell.length_b   1.000
_cell.length_c   1.000
_cell.angle_alpha   90.00
_cell.angle_beta   90.00
_cell.angle_gamma   90.00
#
_symmetry.space_group_name_H-M   'P 1'
#
loop_
_entity.id
_entity.type
_entity.pdbx_description
1 polymer ?
#
loop_
_entity_poly.entity_id
_entity_poly.type
_entity_poly.pdbx_seq_one_letter_code
_entity_poly.pdbx_strand_id
1 'polypeptide(L)' 'MIKFITAQVSPKEPDILTAVKFNALLIMSLEGQYLARFDAPTTGWTHQTLCNMNTLFESAWACCGVDAYLGNQWVGSSEV' A
#
# COMPACT_ATOMS: atom_id res chain seq x y z
N MET A 1 3.40 -8.58 -7.11
CA MET A 1 2.26 -7.62 -7.07
C MET A 1 1.86 -7.48 -5.61
N ILE A 2 1.63 -6.27 -5.12
CA ILE A 2 1.22 -6.02 -3.73
C ILE A 2 -0.26 -6.29 -3.58
N LYS A 3 -0.64 -7.09 -2.58
CA LYS A 3 -2.01 -7.27 -2.17
C LYS A 3 -2.34 -6.27 -1.07
N PHE A 4 -3.13 -5.27 -1.42
CA PHE A 4 -3.61 -4.26 -0.47
C PHE A 4 -4.75 -4.84 0.37
N ILE A 5 -4.70 -4.65 1.69
CA ILE A 5 -5.71 -5.13 2.64
C ILE A 5 -6.56 -3.99 3.20
N THR A 6 -6.78 -2.97 2.39
CA THR A 6 -7.48 -1.73 2.77
C THR A 6 -8.98 -1.75 2.47
N ALA A 7 -9.49 -2.82 1.85
CA ALA A 7 -10.92 -3.01 1.63
C ALA A 7 -11.57 -3.50 2.92
N GLN A 8 -12.54 -2.74 3.43
CA GLN A 8 -13.42 -3.19 4.50
C GLN A 8 -14.58 -3.97 3.87
N VAL A 9 -14.55 -5.29 3.96
CA VAL A 9 -15.59 -6.19 3.40
C VAL A 9 -16.72 -6.39 4.41
N SER A 10 -16.42 -6.28 5.71
CA SER A 10 -17.42 -6.34 6.78
C SER A 10 -17.25 -5.20 7.79
N PRO A 11 -18.34 -4.73 8.45
CA PRO A 11 -18.25 -3.71 9.50
C PRO A 11 -17.43 -4.13 10.74
N LYS A 12 -17.06 -5.42 10.85
CA LYS A 12 -16.21 -5.94 11.92
C LYS A 12 -14.72 -5.76 11.63
N GLU A 13 -14.36 -5.54 10.36
CA GLU A 13 -12.98 -5.25 9.98
C GLU A 13 -12.62 -3.82 10.37
N PRO A 14 -11.40 -3.59 10.86
CA PRO A 14 -10.94 -2.24 11.16
C PRO A 14 -10.82 -1.42 9.87
N ASP A 15 -11.29 -0.17 9.91
CA ASP A 15 -10.99 0.80 8.86
C ASP A 15 -9.58 1.34 9.05
N ILE A 16 -8.63 0.74 8.32
CA ILE A 16 -7.22 1.12 8.35
C ILE A 16 -6.85 2.19 7.32
N LEU A 17 -7.78 2.60 6.44
CA LEU A 17 -7.48 3.49 5.31
C LEU A 17 -7.93 4.93 5.59
N THR A 18 -9.13 5.13 6.13
CA THR A 18 -9.74 6.47 6.20
C THR A 18 -8.87 7.49 6.94
N ALA A 19 -8.23 7.08 8.04
CA ALA A 19 -7.38 7.95 8.85
C ALA A 19 -6.05 8.34 8.16
N VAL A 20 -5.57 7.50 7.23
CA VAL A 20 -4.23 7.63 6.61
C VAL A 20 -4.28 7.85 5.10
N LYS A 21 -5.46 7.99 4.51
CA LYS A 21 -5.65 8.10 3.06
C LYS A 21 -4.94 9.30 2.40
N PHE A 22 -4.57 10.31 3.17
CA PHE A 22 -3.82 11.47 2.68
C PHE A 22 -2.31 11.37 2.93
N ASN A 23 -1.85 10.29 3.55
CA ASN A 23 -0.42 10.02 3.71
C ASN A 23 0.17 9.50 2.41
N ALA A 24 1.46 9.76 2.21
CA ALA A 24 2.20 9.19 1.09
C ALA A 24 2.26 7.65 1.21
N LEU A 25 2.17 6.99 0.06
CA LEU A 25 2.42 5.56 -0.08
C LEU A 25 3.91 5.33 -0.12
N LEU A 26 4.42 4.52 0.80
CA LEU A 26 5.82 4.13 0.91
C LEU A 26 5.93 2.64 0.60
N ILE A 27 6.88 2.29 -0.27
CA ILE A 27 7.21 0.91 -0.61
C ILE A 27 8.55 0.57 0.03
N MET A 28 8.57 -0.51 0.81
CA MET A 28 9.72 -0.98 1.57
C MET A 28 10.05 -2.41 1.15
N SER A 29 11.33 -2.78 1.12
CA SER A 29 11.72 -4.20 1.04
C SER A 29 11.42 -4.90 2.36
N LEU A 30 11.36 -6.23 2.35
CA LEU A 30 11.17 -7.03 3.56
C LEU A 30 12.33 -6.88 4.56
N GLU A 31 13.53 -6.51 4.09
CA GLU A 31 14.66 -6.17 4.96
C GLU A 31 14.59 -4.74 5.53
N GLY A 32 13.52 -3.99 5.24
CA GLY A 32 13.32 -2.61 5.72
C GLY A 32 14.02 -1.54 4.89
N GLN A 33 14.47 -1.85 3.67
CA GLN A 33 15.03 -0.83 2.77
C GLN A 33 13.91 -0.01 2.13
N TYR A 34 14.05 1.31 2.12
CA TYR A 34 13.13 2.18 1.39
C TYR A 34 13.35 2.08 -0.12
N LEU A 35 12.29 1.77 -0.88
CA LEU A 35 12.34 1.56 -2.32
C LEU A 35 11.69 2.69 -3.12
N ALA A 36 10.49 3.12 -2.73
CA ALA A 36 9.74 4.14 -3.47
C ALA A 36 8.74 4.91 -2.60
N ARG A 37 8.33 6.09 -3.08
CA ARG A 37 7.27 6.91 -2.51
C ARG A 37 6.36 7.48 -3.59
N PHE A 38 5.07 7.50 -3.29
CA PHE A 38 4.04 8.13 -4.10
C PHE A 38 3.21 9.06 -3.23
N ASP A 39 3.12 10.33 -3.60
CA ASP A 39 2.31 11.29 -2.87
C ASP A 39 0.81 10.97 -3.01
N ALA A 40 0.06 11.29 -1.97
CA ALA A 40 -1.37 11.00 -1.95
C ALA A 40 -2.11 11.85 -2.99
N PRO A 41 -3.13 11.29 -3.67
CA PRO A 41 -4.07 12.08 -4.44
C PRO A 41 -4.74 13.16 -3.58
N THR A 42 -5.15 14.28 -4.19
CA THR A 42 -5.87 15.36 -3.47
C THR A 42 -7.18 14.87 -2.86
N THR A 43 -7.79 13.83 -3.43
CA THR A 43 -8.99 13.15 -2.91
C THR A 43 -8.68 12.09 -1.85
N GLY A 44 -7.40 11.79 -1.63
CA GLY A 44 -6.92 10.68 -0.82
C GLY A 44 -6.95 9.34 -1.56
N TRP A 45 -6.24 8.36 -0.99
CA TRP A 45 -6.24 6.99 -1.46
C TRP A 45 -7.58 6.30 -1.24
N THR A 46 -8.00 5.54 -2.23
CA THR A 46 -9.03 4.49 -2.15
C THR A 46 -8.37 3.13 -2.33
N HIS A 47 -9.04 2.07 -1.90
CA HIS A 47 -8.59 0.70 -2.15
C HIS A 47 -8.31 0.45 -3.64
N GLN A 48 -9.22 0.89 -4.52
CA GLN A 48 -9.06 0.73 -5.97
C GLN A 48 -7.82 1.46 -6.51
N THR A 49 -7.61 2.71 -6.09
CA THR A 49 -6.44 3.49 -6.56
C THR A 49 -5.13 2.89 -6.08
N LEU A 50 -5.08 2.31 -4.86
CA LEU A 50 -3.91 1.58 -4.38
C LEU A 50 -3.65 0.34 -5.24
N CYS A 51 -4.69 -0.46 -5.51
CA CYS A 51 -4.58 -1.62 -6.38
C CYS A 51 -4.08 -1.24 -7.80
N ASN A 52 -4.50 -0.09 -8.34
CA ASN A 52 -4.02 0.40 -9.63
C ASN A 52 -2.53 0.76 -9.64
N MET A 53 -1.94 1.13 -8.48
CA MET A 53 -0.50 1.42 -8.37
C MET A 53 0.37 0.21 -8.70
N ASN A 54 -0.16 -1.02 -8.60
CA ASN A 54 0.57 -2.22 -9.00
C ASN A 54 1.04 -2.20 -10.47
N THR A 55 0.42 -1.40 -11.33
CA THR A 55 0.84 -1.22 -12.73
C THR A 55 2.13 -0.42 -12.87
N LEU A 56 2.50 0.37 -11.85
CA LEU A 56 3.67 1.23 -11.81
C LEU A 56 4.86 0.58 -11.07
N PHE A 57 4.64 -0.56 -10.43
CA PHE A 57 5.67 -1.22 -9.64
C PHE A 57 6.62 -2.03 -10.52
N GLU A 58 7.92 -1.94 -10.20
CA GLU A 58 8.92 -2.68 -10.94
C GLU A 58 8.76 -4.19 -10.75
N SER A 59 8.94 -4.94 -11.83
CA SER A 59 8.85 -6.41 -11.80
C SER A 59 9.83 -7.03 -10.81
N ALA A 60 10.99 -6.40 -10.60
CA ALA A 60 12.00 -6.83 -9.64
C ALA A 60 11.49 -6.85 -8.18
N TRP A 61 10.59 -5.94 -7.81
CA TRP A 61 10.01 -5.89 -6.46
C TRP A 61 9.13 -7.10 -6.17
N ALA A 62 8.54 -7.72 -7.20
CA ALA A 62 7.79 -8.95 -7.05
C ALA A 62 8.68 -10.17 -6.74
N CYS A 63 9.97 -10.12 -7.09
CA CYS A 63 10.92 -11.21 -6.82
C CYS A 63 11.52 -11.14 -5.41
N CYS A 64 11.77 -9.93 -4.89
CA CYS A 64 12.42 -9.75 -3.59
C CYS A 64 11.42 -9.61 -2.42
N GLY A 65 10.14 -9.41 -2.73
CA GLY A 65 9.13 -9.15 -1.73
C GLY A 65 9.17 -7.70 -1.24
N VAL A 66 7.99 -7.11 -1.04
CA VAL A 66 7.85 -5.71 -0.60
C VAL A 66 6.61 -5.51 0.26
N ASP A 67 6.73 -4.60 1.22
CA ASP A 67 5.64 -4.08 2.03
C ASP A 67 5.22 -2.67 1.58
N ALA A 68 3.92 -2.38 1.71
CA ALA A 68 3.33 -1.09 1.44
C ALA A 68 2.79 -0.43 2.71
N TYR A 69 3.13 0.85 2.88
CA TYR A 69 2.70 1.66 4.02
C TYR A 69 2.06 2.98 3.57
N LEU A 70 1.04 3.45 4.29
CA LEU A 70 0.54 4.82 4.20
C LEU A 70 0.99 5.60 5.45
N GLY A 71 2.09 6.35 5.32
CA GLY A 71 2.80 6.89 6.48
C GLY A 71 3.36 5.76 7.34
N ASN A 72 2.82 5.59 8.55
CA ASN A 72 3.25 4.54 9.50
C ASN A 72 2.30 3.32 9.53
N GLN A 73 1.21 3.35 8.76
CA GLN A 73 0.23 2.26 8.72
C GLN A 73 0.60 1.28 7.62
N TRP A 74 0.82 0.01 7.96
CA TRP A 74 0.95 -1.05 6.96
C TRP A 74 -0.40 -1.30 6.29
N VAL A 75 -0.40 -1.39 4.96
CA VAL A 75 -1.63 -1.48 4.13
C VAL A 75 -1.61 -2.63 3.13
N GLY A 76 -0.52 -3.38 3.04
CA GLY A 76 -0.41 -4.54 2.16
C GLY A 76 1.02 -5.00 1.96
N SER A 77 1.17 -6.18 1.36
CA SER A 77 2.46 -6.78 1.05
C SER A 77 2.35 -7.64 -0.20
N SER A 78 3.49 -7.97 -0.81
CA SER A 78 3.54 -8.97 -1.88
C SER A 78 3.44 -10.42 -1.39
N GLU A 79 3.57 -10.68 -0.08
CA GLU A 79 3.58 -12.03 0.49
C GLU A 79 2.24 -12.48 1.13
N VAL A 80 1.17 -11.70 0.94
CA VAL A 80 -0.15 -11.91 1.57
C VAL A 80 -1.19 -12.47 0.59
#